data_AF-A0A1V3ITF6-F1
#
_entry.id   AF-A0A1V3ITF6-F1
#
_cell.length_a   1.000
_cell.length_b   1.000
_cell.length_c   1.000
_cell.angle_alpha   90.00
_cell.angle_beta   90.00
_cell.angle_gamma   90.00
#
_symmetry.space_group_name_H-M   'P 1'
#
loop_
_entity.id
_entity.type
_entity.pdbx_description
1 polymer ?
#
loop_
_entity_poly.entity_id
_entity_poly.type
_entity_poly.pdbx_seq_one_letter_code
_entity_poly.pdbx_strand_id
1 'polypeptide(L)'
;MRNEKLEKIKSIISDRGLHYPLDVSLIGATGVGKSSTINALFGETLAKVGIGVEPETQFITEYKAERFRLHDTAGLGDGLAADERHAINLSDLLLRTFDEKQYYLIDLCLVILDGSSRDMGTAYQILEQIVLKCIEPKRVIVAINQADMAMKGRNWDYQNNRPEPELLNFLNDKACSVKERIKEATGLSITTPVCYSAEKLWNLDKLMDHIIDHIPYERRKTRA
;
A
#
# COMPACT_ATOMS: atom_id res chain seq x y z
N MET A 1 -4.49 2.80 -21.10
CA MET A 1 -4.95 2.72 -19.69
C MET A 1 -3.83 2.79 -18.63
N ARG A 2 -2.94 1.78 -18.46
CA ARG A 2 -1.89 1.84 -17.39
C ARG A 2 -0.96 3.06 -17.53
N ASN A 3 -0.41 3.29 -18.71
CA ASN A 3 0.46 4.44 -18.98
C ASN A 3 -0.28 5.78 -18.82
N GLU A 4 -1.54 5.87 -19.24
CA GLU A 4 -2.37 7.07 -19.04
C GLU A 4 -2.55 7.41 -17.56
N LYS A 5 -2.78 6.41 -16.69
CA LYS A 5 -2.90 6.65 -15.25
C LYS A 5 -1.57 7.08 -14.63
N LEU A 6 -0.45 6.53 -15.09
CA LEU A 6 0.88 6.97 -14.66
C LEU A 6 1.17 8.41 -15.10
N GLU A 7 0.81 8.80 -16.32
CA GLU A 7 0.91 10.18 -16.78
C GLU A 7 -0.03 11.11 -15.99
N LYS A 8 -1.24 10.65 -15.65
CA LYS A 8 -2.15 11.39 -14.77
C LYS A 8 -1.54 11.62 -13.39
N ILE A 9 -0.91 10.60 -12.79
CA ILE A 9 -0.18 10.75 -11.52
C ILE A 9 0.92 11.82 -11.68
N LYS A 10 1.74 11.75 -12.74
CA LYS A 10 2.79 12.74 -13.00
C LYS A 10 2.24 14.16 -13.15
N SER A 11 1.15 14.34 -13.89
CA SER A 11 0.46 15.64 -14.04
C SER A 11 0.00 16.15 -12.69
N ILE A 12 -0.74 15.35 -11.92
CA ILE A 12 -1.29 15.75 -10.62
C ILE A 12 -0.19 16.17 -9.64
N ILE A 13 0.91 15.39 -9.55
CA ILE A 13 2.04 15.73 -8.67
C ILE A 13 2.66 17.07 -9.12
N SER A 14 2.71 17.32 -10.43
CA SER A 14 3.24 18.56 -10.99
C SER A 14 2.37 19.77 -10.76
N ASP A 15 1.07 19.64 -11.04
CA ASP A 15 0.08 20.72 -10.90
C ASP A 15 -0.05 21.16 -9.43
N ARG A 16 0.19 20.23 -8.49
CA ARG A 16 0.12 20.48 -7.04
C ARG A 16 1.44 20.93 -6.42
N GLY A 17 2.52 21.04 -7.19
CA GLY A 17 3.82 21.49 -6.70
C GLY A 17 4.41 20.60 -5.59
N LEU A 18 4.11 19.30 -5.58
CA LEU A 18 4.62 18.40 -4.54
C LEU A 18 6.13 18.16 -4.77
N HIS A 19 7.00 18.60 -3.85
CA HIS A 19 8.47 18.43 -3.89
C HIS A 19 8.95 17.02 -4.30
N TYR A 20 9.38 16.82 -5.54
CA TYR A 20 9.57 15.47 -6.10
C TYR A 20 10.63 14.62 -5.38
N PRO A 21 10.43 13.28 -5.31
CA PRO A 21 9.30 12.48 -5.81
C PRO A 21 8.11 12.41 -4.83
N LEU A 22 6.92 11.97 -5.27
CA LEU A 22 5.84 11.54 -4.35
C LEU A 22 6.29 10.24 -3.68
N ASP A 23 6.41 10.28 -2.36
CA ASP A 23 6.99 9.21 -1.55
C ASP A 23 5.89 8.36 -0.90
N VAL A 24 5.83 7.09 -1.28
CA VAL A 24 4.79 6.17 -0.85
C VAL A 24 5.42 4.97 -0.14
N SER A 25 5.02 4.68 1.09
CA SER A 25 5.44 3.44 1.76
C SER A 25 4.56 2.27 1.32
N LEU A 26 5.17 1.11 1.08
CA LEU A 26 4.47 -0.12 0.77
C LEU A 26 4.58 -1.08 1.95
N ILE A 27 3.44 -1.41 2.55
CA ILE A 27 3.34 -2.11 3.82
C ILE A 27 2.47 -3.35 3.65
N GLY A 28 2.86 -4.44 4.29
CA GLY A 28 2.07 -5.67 4.32
C GLY A 28 2.91 -6.87 4.75
N ALA A 29 2.25 -7.94 5.19
CA ALA A 29 2.90 -9.17 5.62
C ALA A 29 3.75 -9.80 4.49
N THR A 30 4.66 -10.70 4.86
CA THR A 30 5.36 -11.56 3.90
C THR A 30 4.34 -12.40 3.13
N GLY A 31 4.53 -12.55 1.81
CA GLY A 31 3.63 -13.34 0.96
C GLY A 31 2.35 -12.63 0.49
N VAL A 32 2.00 -11.45 1.01
CA VAL A 32 0.78 -10.73 0.62
C VAL A 32 0.77 -10.23 -0.85
N GLY A 33 1.93 -10.27 -1.51
CA GLY A 33 2.09 -9.88 -2.91
C GLY A 33 2.47 -8.41 -3.14
N LYS A 34 3.23 -7.81 -2.22
CA LYS A 34 3.83 -6.47 -2.39
C LYS A 34 4.61 -6.36 -3.70
N SER A 35 5.62 -7.21 -3.90
CA SER A 35 6.45 -7.19 -5.11
C SER A 35 5.66 -7.49 -6.38
N SER A 36 4.71 -8.43 -6.34
CA SER A 36 3.80 -8.69 -7.47
C SER A 36 2.94 -7.48 -7.81
N THR A 37 2.49 -6.72 -6.80
CA THR A 37 1.73 -5.47 -7.00
C THR A 37 2.59 -4.41 -7.65
N ILE A 38 3.84 -4.23 -7.20
CA ILE A 38 4.79 -3.30 -7.83
C ILE A 38 4.96 -3.65 -9.31
N ASN A 39 5.21 -4.92 -9.62
CA ASN A 39 5.41 -5.38 -11.00
C ASN A 39 4.15 -5.20 -11.86
N ALA A 40 2.97 -5.51 -11.31
CA ALA A 40 1.71 -5.39 -12.02
C ALA A 40 1.36 -3.93 -12.35
N LEU A 41 1.55 -3.03 -11.39
CA LEU A 41 1.25 -1.60 -11.53
C LEU A 41 2.32 -0.84 -12.32
N PHE A 42 3.59 -1.22 -12.17
CA PHE A 42 4.72 -0.39 -12.59
C PHE A 42 5.91 -1.12 -13.23
N GLY A 43 5.81 -2.42 -13.53
CA GLY A 43 6.97 -3.29 -13.78
C GLY A 43 7.96 -2.86 -14.88
N GLU A 44 7.53 -2.15 -15.91
CA GLU A 44 8.44 -1.62 -16.95
C GLU A 44 8.86 -0.16 -16.67
N THR A 45 8.23 0.49 -15.70
CA THR A 45 8.34 1.94 -15.43
C THR A 45 9.21 2.26 -14.22
N LEU A 46 9.32 1.33 -13.25
CA LEU A 46 10.16 1.53 -12.06
C LEU A 46 11.52 0.87 -12.24
N ALA A 47 12.59 1.66 -12.15
CA ALA A 47 13.92 1.12 -11.93
C ALA A 47 14.03 0.72 -10.44
N LYS A 48 14.48 -0.51 -10.18
CA LYS A 48 14.87 -0.94 -8.84
C LYS A 48 16.15 -0.20 -8.46
N VAL A 49 16.10 0.67 -7.46
CA VAL A 49 17.25 1.43 -6.97
C VAL A 49 17.49 0.99 -5.53
N GLY A 50 18.46 0.10 -5.33
CA GLY A 50 18.87 -0.30 -3.98
C GLY A 50 20.09 0.52 -3.55
N ILE A 51 20.01 1.22 -2.41
CA ILE A 51 21.20 1.56 -1.61
C ILE A 51 20.91 1.19 -0.17
N GLY A 52 21.42 0.04 0.25
CA GLY A 52 21.65 -0.30 1.64
C GLY A 52 22.93 -1.13 1.66
N VAL A 53 24.05 -0.47 1.91
CA VAL A 53 25.36 -1.12 2.06
C VAL A 53 25.59 -1.32 3.56
N GLU A 54 24.68 -2.00 4.26
CA GLU A 54 24.91 -2.46 5.63
C GLU A 54 24.23 -3.82 5.84
N PRO A 55 24.97 -4.88 6.25
CA PRO A 55 24.44 -6.25 6.40
C PRO A 55 23.33 -6.43 7.44
N GLU A 56 23.04 -5.41 8.27
CA GLU A 56 22.12 -5.51 9.40
C GLU A 56 20.75 -4.83 9.19
N THR A 57 20.57 -4.06 8.11
CA THR A 57 19.31 -3.38 7.81
C THR A 57 18.47 -4.26 6.88
N GLN A 58 17.44 -4.95 7.41
CA GLN A 58 16.50 -5.72 6.59
C GLN A 58 15.77 -4.77 5.61
N PHE A 59 16.24 -4.78 4.37
CA PHE A 59 16.30 -3.63 3.46
C PHE A 59 14.94 -3.07 3.02
N ILE A 60 14.76 -1.76 3.21
CA ILE A 60 13.77 -0.99 2.44
C ILE A 60 14.26 -0.96 0.99
N THR A 61 13.46 -1.47 0.04
CA THR A 61 13.80 -1.39 -1.39
C THR A 61 13.11 -0.18 -2.01
N GLU A 62 13.89 0.74 -2.60
CA GLU A 62 13.35 1.89 -3.31
C GLU A 62 13.08 1.54 -4.79
N TYR A 63 11.88 1.86 -5.26
CA TYR A 63 11.54 1.79 -6.68
C TYR A 63 11.22 3.19 -7.17
N LYS A 64 11.90 3.66 -8.22
CA LYS A 64 11.78 5.04 -8.69
C LYS A 64 11.30 5.12 -10.15
N ALA A 65 10.25 5.88 -10.34
CA ALA A 65 9.91 6.56 -11.60
C ALA A 65 10.10 8.05 -11.32
N GLU A 66 10.49 8.87 -12.30
CA GLU A 66 10.99 10.24 -12.07
C GLU A 66 10.30 11.04 -10.94
N ARG A 67 8.95 10.99 -10.89
CA ARG A 67 8.13 11.72 -9.91
C ARG A 67 7.47 10.87 -8.82
N PHE A 68 7.74 9.57 -8.75
CA PHE A 68 7.10 8.63 -7.82
C PHE A 68 8.10 7.64 -7.25
N ARG A 69 8.13 7.50 -5.92
CA ARG A 69 9.03 6.57 -5.23
C ARG A 69 8.25 5.69 -4.26
N LEU A 70 8.44 4.38 -4.38
CA LEU A 70 7.96 3.41 -3.41
C LEU A 70 9.07 3.03 -2.44
N HIS A 71 8.76 3.05 -1.15
CA HIS A 71 9.58 2.52 -0.07
C HIS A 71 9.00 1.16 0.33
N ASP A 72 9.50 0.08 -0.25
CA ASP A 72 9.04 -1.28 0.08
C ASP A 72 9.61 -1.70 1.43
N THR A 73 8.73 -1.88 2.40
CA THR A 73 9.12 -2.32 3.74
C THR A 73 9.24 -3.85 3.77
N ALA A 74 10.17 -4.37 4.57
CA ALA A 74 10.26 -5.82 4.80
C ALA A 74 8.90 -6.38 5.24
N GLY A 75 8.56 -7.57 4.76
CA GLY A 75 7.31 -8.21 5.14
C GLY A 75 7.33 -8.62 6.62
N LEU A 76 6.21 -8.37 7.31
CA LEU A 76 6.03 -8.78 8.70
C LEU A 76 5.54 -10.23 8.77
N GLY A 77 5.86 -10.95 9.86
CA GLY A 77 5.48 -12.35 10.06
C GLY A 77 6.63 -13.36 10.24
N ASP A 78 7.88 -12.89 10.42
CA ASP A 78 9.05 -13.77 10.61
C ASP A 78 9.36 -14.05 12.10
N GLY A 79 8.47 -13.65 13.02
CA GLY A 79 8.55 -13.91 14.46
C GLY A 79 8.56 -12.63 15.32
N LEU A 80 8.27 -12.77 16.62
CA LEU A 80 8.02 -11.64 17.53
C LEU A 80 9.15 -10.58 17.55
N ALA A 81 10.41 -11.02 17.64
CA ALA A 81 11.56 -10.10 17.68
C ALA A 81 11.81 -9.40 16.32
N ALA A 82 11.47 -10.06 15.21
CA ALA A 82 11.52 -9.43 13.89
C ALA A 82 10.40 -8.41 13.74
N ASP A 83 9.20 -8.73 14.22
CA ASP A 83 8.03 -7.85 14.16
C ASP A 83 8.24 -6.56 14.98
N GLU A 84 8.85 -6.63 16.18
CA GLU A 84 9.22 -5.44 16.96
C GLU A 84 10.21 -4.54 16.21
N ARG A 85 11.24 -5.12 15.61
CA ARG A 85 12.24 -4.37 14.82
C ARG A 85 11.59 -3.74 13.59
N HIS A 86 10.72 -4.46 12.90
CA HIS A 86 9.97 -3.95 11.77
C HIS A 86 9.02 -2.82 12.16
N ALA A 87 8.40 -2.89 13.33
CA ALA A 87 7.54 -1.84 13.85
C ALA A 87 8.32 -0.52 14.08
N ILE A 88 9.52 -0.62 14.66
CA ILE A 88 10.43 0.52 14.85
C ILE A 88 10.84 1.09 13.50
N ASN A 89 11.36 0.26 12.60
CA ASN A 89 11.81 0.70 11.27
C ASN A 89 10.69 1.36 10.47
N LEU A 90 9.47 0.83 10.56
CA LEU A 90 8.30 1.41 9.90
C LEU A 90 7.96 2.77 10.52
N SER A 91 7.93 2.88 11.85
CA SER A 91 7.68 4.14 12.54
C SER A 91 8.72 5.20 12.15
N ASP A 92 9.99 4.81 12.13
CA ASP A 92 11.11 5.66 11.74
C ASP A 92 10.99 6.12 10.29
N LEU A 93 10.64 5.22 9.36
CA LEU A 93 10.40 5.57 7.96
C LEU A 93 9.24 6.56 7.83
N LEU A 94 8.12 6.27 8.49
CA LEU A 94 6.93 7.11 8.42
C LEU A 94 7.23 8.49 9.02
N LEU A 95 7.96 8.58 10.13
CA LEU A 95 8.27 9.83 10.82
C LEU A 95 9.55 10.52 10.32
N ARG A 96 10.29 9.91 9.39
CA ARG A 96 11.48 10.50 8.79
C ARG A 96 11.14 11.84 8.16
N THR A 97 12.00 12.83 8.38
CA THR A 97 11.80 14.19 7.87
C THR A 97 12.88 14.59 6.86
N PHE A 98 12.60 15.59 6.05
CA PHE A 98 13.56 16.25 5.16
C PHE A 98 13.34 17.77 5.18
N ASP A 99 14.16 18.51 4.42
CA ASP A 99 14.08 19.98 4.27
C ASP A 99 14.07 20.68 5.63
N GLU A 100 15.20 20.55 6.36
CA GLU A 100 15.36 21.10 7.71
C GLU A 100 14.28 20.68 8.72
N LYS A 101 13.72 19.48 8.53
CA LYS A 101 12.63 18.90 9.31
C LYS A 101 11.28 19.60 9.12
N GLN A 102 11.09 20.35 8.05
CA GLN A 102 9.81 20.99 7.72
C GLN A 102 8.76 19.99 7.23
N TYR A 103 9.18 18.93 6.56
CA TYR A 103 8.29 17.95 5.97
C TYR A 103 8.66 16.52 6.38
N TYR A 104 7.64 15.69 6.54
CA TYR A 104 7.82 14.25 6.58
C TYR A 104 8.07 13.71 5.17
N LEU A 105 8.95 12.70 5.09
CA LEU A 105 9.33 12.06 3.84
C LEU A 105 8.15 11.36 3.18
N ILE A 106 7.39 10.55 3.93
CA ILE A 106 6.31 9.73 3.37
C ILE A 106 5.00 10.53 3.24
N ASP A 107 4.49 10.63 2.01
CA ASP A 107 3.21 11.29 1.71
C ASP A 107 2.01 10.37 1.83
N LEU A 108 2.17 9.10 1.46
CA LEU A 108 1.11 8.10 1.43
C LEU A 108 1.60 6.75 1.95
N CYS A 109 0.69 5.98 2.54
CA CYS A 109 0.92 4.59 2.90
C CYS A 109 0.00 3.69 2.08
N LEU A 110 0.56 2.82 1.25
CA LEU A 110 -0.17 1.73 0.60
C LEU A 110 -0.02 0.45 1.42
N VAL A 111 -1.11 0.06 2.07
CA VAL A 111 -1.19 -1.12 2.93
C VAL A 111 -1.89 -2.24 2.17
N ILE A 112 -1.16 -3.33 1.91
CA ILE A 112 -1.67 -4.50 1.20
C ILE A 112 -2.05 -5.58 2.21
N LEU A 113 -3.29 -6.05 2.11
CA LEU A 113 -3.87 -7.15 2.89
C LEU A 113 -4.07 -8.41 2.02
N ASP A 114 -4.07 -9.58 2.66
CA ASP A 114 -4.24 -10.88 1.99
C ASP A 114 -5.73 -11.26 1.85
N GLY A 115 -6.30 -11.14 0.65
CA GLY A 115 -7.68 -11.53 0.37
C GLY A 115 -7.94 -13.04 0.45
N SER A 116 -6.91 -13.88 0.35
CA SER A 116 -7.04 -15.34 0.45
C SER A 116 -7.12 -15.82 1.90
N SER A 117 -6.42 -15.14 2.80
CA SER A 117 -6.36 -15.48 4.21
C SER A 117 -7.63 -15.10 4.98
N ARG A 118 -7.89 -15.85 6.05
CA ARG A 118 -8.85 -15.50 7.11
C ARG A 118 -8.18 -14.77 8.27
N ASP A 119 -6.88 -14.98 8.44
CA ASP A 119 -6.09 -14.32 9.47
C ASP A 119 -5.36 -13.12 8.86
N MET A 120 -5.80 -11.93 9.28
CA MET A 120 -5.20 -10.65 8.94
C MET A 120 -4.70 -9.93 10.21
N GLY A 121 -4.56 -10.66 11.33
CA GLY A 121 -4.28 -10.09 12.65
C GLY A 121 -3.05 -9.17 12.67
N THR A 122 -1.92 -9.67 12.15
CA THR A 122 -0.67 -8.90 12.09
C THR A 122 -0.82 -7.62 11.26
N ALA A 123 -1.45 -7.71 10.08
CA ALA A 123 -1.63 -6.56 9.20
C ALA A 123 -2.52 -5.48 9.82
N TYR A 124 -3.58 -5.89 10.55
CA TYR A 124 -4.41 -4.97 11.32
C TYR A 124 -3.63 -4.32 12.47
N GLN A 125 -2.85 -5.10 13.23
CA GLN A 125 -2.05 -4.56 14.33
C GLN A 125 -1.09 -3.47 13.84
N ILE A 126 -0.39 -3.68 12.72
CA ILE A 126 0.51 -2.68 12.14
C ILE A 126 -0.27 -1.42 11.73
N LEU A 127 -1.40 -1.61 11.05
CA LEU A 127 -2.23 -0.52 10.58
C LEU A 127 -2.73 0.34 11.75
N GLU A 128 -3.27 -0.31 12.78
CA GLU A 128 -3.89 0.33 13.95
C GLU A 128 -2.85 0.92 14.91
N GLN A 129 -1.79 0.16 15.22
CA GLN A 129 -0.85 0.53 16.27
C GLN A 129 0.29 1.42 15.80
N ILE A 130 0.58 1.43 14.50
CA ILE A 130 1.72 2.15 13.92
C ILE A 130 1.23 3.14 12.86
N VAL A 131 0.69 2.63 11.74
CA VAL A 131 0.42 3.47 10.56
C VAL A 131 -0.54 4.59 10.89
N LEU A 132 -1.71 4.28 11.47
CA LEU A 132 -2.74 5.26 11.80
C LEU A 132 -2.37 6.17 12.98
N LYS A 133 -1.28 5.89 13.70
CA LYS A 133 -0.70 6.81 14.69
C LYS A 133 0.32 7.77 14.09
N CYS A 134 0.98 7.38 13.00
CA CYS A 134 2.06 8.15 12.36
C CYS A 134 1.58 9.00 11.18
N ILE A 135 0.51 8.60 10.47
CA ILE A 135 0.03 9.26 9.26
C ILE A 135 -1.50 9.42 9.30
N GLU A 136 -2.02 10.52 8.73
CA GLU A 136 -3.45 10.79 8.73
C GLU A 136 -4.24 9.76 7.89
N PRO A 137 -5.46 9.34 8.30
CA PRO A 137 -6.23 8.33 7.59
C PRO A 137 -6.45 8.61 6.10
N LYS A 138 -6.60 9.89 5.72
CA LYS A 138 -6.77 10.32 4.31
C LYS A 138 -5.57 10.03 3.40
N ARG A 139 -4.41 9.71 3.98
CA ARG A 139 -3.17 9.36 3.29
C ARG A 139 -2.87 7.86 3.35
N VAL A 140 -3.76 7.08 3.96
CA VAL A 140 -3.64 5.62 4.09
C VAL A 140 -4.56 4.97 3.06
N ILE A 141 -3.96 4.24 2.14
CA ILE A 141 -4.61 3.49 1.08
C ILE A 141 -4.57 2.02 1.49
N VAL A 142 -5.73 1.39 1.64
CA VAL A 142 -5.81 -0.05 1.95
C VAL A 142 -6.26 -0.80 0.71
N ALA A 143 -5.53 -1.83 0.34
CA ALA A 143 -5.83 -2.67 -0.81
C ALA A 143 -5.78 -4.15 -0.41
N ILE A 144 -6.67 -4.97 -0.96
CA ILE A 144 -6.79 -6.39 -0.63
C ILE A 144 -6.39 -7.19 -1.88
N ASN A 145 -5.20 -7.79 -1.84
CA ASN A 145 -4.67 -8.56 -2.96
C ASN A 145 -5.17 -10.01 -2.94
N GLN A 146 -4.76 -10.83 -3.92
CA GLN A 146 -5.08 -12.26 -4.01
C GLN A 146 -6.59 -12.53 -4.09
N ALA A 147 -7.35 -11.62 -4.71
CA ALA A 147 -8.78 -11.77 -4.93
C ALA A 147 -9.14 -13.05 -5.70
N ASP A 148 -8.22 -13.56 -6.53
CA ASP A 148 -8.36 -14.81 -7.27
C ASP A 148 -8.22 -16.06 -6.41
N MET A 149 -7.58 -15.96 -5.26
CA MET A 149 -7.41 -17.06 -4.30
C MET A 149 -8.37 -16.97 -3.11
N ALA A 150 -9.14 -15.89 -3.01
CA ALA A 150 -10.26 -15.79 -2.08
C ALA A 150 -11.26 -16.95 -2.29
N MET A 151 -11.98 -17.32 -1.22
CA MET A 151 -12.85 -18.52 -1.21
C MET A 151 -12.13 -19.82 -1.65
N LYS A 152 -10.80 -19.90 -1.46
CA LYS A 152 -9.94 -21.02 -1.91
C LYS A 152 -9.92 -21.19 -3.44
N GLY A 153 -9.99 -20.07 -4.17
CA GLY A 153 -9.99 -20.05 -5.64
C GLY A 153 -11.30 -20.46 -6.29
N ARG A 154 -12.37 -20.65 -5.51
CA ARG A 154 -13.70 -20.94 -6.05
C ARG A 154 -14.33 -19.67 -6.61
N ASN A 155 -15.23 -19.85 -7.57
CA ASN A 155 -16.02 -18.77 -8.16
C ASN A 155 -15.13 -17.70 -8.85
N TRP A 156 -13.97 -18.11 -9.34
CA TRP A 156 -13.15 -17.33 -10.26
C TRP A 156 -13.38 -17.82 -11.69
N ASP A 157 -13.84 -16.93 -12.56
CA ASP A 157 -14.02 -17.20 -13.99
C ASP A 157 -12.65 -17.08 -14.67
N TYR A 158 -12.01 -18.23 -14.92
CA TYR A 158 -10.71 -18.29 -15.60
C TYR A 158 -10.79 -17.94 -17.09
N GLN A 159 -11.97 -18.04 -17.73
CA GLN A 159 -12.12 -17.71 -19.14
C GLN A 159 -12.15 -16.19 -19.35
N ASN A 160 -12.91 -15.47 -18.50
CA ASN A 160 -13.02 -14.02 -18.57
C ASN A 160 -12.11 -13.28 -17.57
N ASN A 161 -11.30 -14.02 -16.80
CA ASN A 161 -10.34 -13.52 -15.83
C ASN A 161 -10.94 -12.53 -14.82
N ARG A 162 -12.01 -12.94 -14.14
CA ARG A 162 -12.76 -12.10 -13.20
C ARG A 162 -13.47 -12.95 -12.14
N PRO A 163 -13.81 -12.40 -10.97
CA PRO A 163 -14.66 -13.08 -10.02
C PRO A 163 -16.09 -13.25 -10.58
N GLU A 164 -16.69 -14.39 -10.32
CA GLU A 164 -18.13 -14.61 -10.49
C GLU A 164 -18.91 -13.84 -9.42
N PRO A 165 -20.24 -13.64 -9.57
CA PRO A 165 -21.04 -12.79 -8.68
C PRO A 165 -20.90 -13.14 -7.19
N GLU A 166 -20.81 -14.42 -6.84
CA GLU A 166 -20.64 -14.85 -5.45
C GLU A 166 -19.29 -14.41 -4.87
N LEU A 167 -18.19 -14.59 -5.61
CA LEU A 167 -16.87 -14.14 -5.19
C LEU A 167 -16.79 -12.61 -5.14
N LEU A 168 -17.41 -11.92 -6.09
CA LEU A 168 -17.44 -10.46 -6.10
C LEU A 168 -18.16 -9.91 -4.86
N ASN A 169 -19.30 -10.49 -4.47
CA ASN A 169 -20.01 -10.12 -3.24
C ASN A 169 -19.14 -10.39 -2.00
N PHE A 170 -18.53 -11.56 -1.92
CA PHE A 170 -17.60 -11.90 -0.82
C PHE A 170 -16.45 -10.88 -0.70
N LEU A 171 -15.86 -10.46 -1.82
CA LEU A 171 -14.77 -9.47 -1.84
C LEU A 171 -15.27 -8.08 -1.40
N ASN A 172 -16.46 -7.67 -1.82
CA ASN A 172 -17.07 -6.41 -1.39
C ASN A 172 -17.36 -6.41 0.12
N ASP A 173 -17.95 -7.48 0.63
CA ASP A 173 -18.23 -7.64 2.06
C ASP A 173 -16.94 -7.64 2.87
N LYS A 174 -15.89 -8.30 2.37
CA LYS A 174 -14.56 -8.30 3.00
C LYS A 174 -13.98 -6.87 3.05
N ALA A 175 -14.09 -6.09 1.98
CA ALA A 175 -13.64 -4.70 1.98
C ALA A 175 -14.40 -3.83 2.98
N CYS A 176 -15.73 -3.97 3.05
CA CYS A 176 -16.55 -3.29 4.05
C CYS A 176 -16.16 -3.68 5.47
N SER A 177 -16.00 -4.98 5.73
CA SER A 177 -15.61 -5.51 7.05
C SER A 177 -14.25 -4.98 7.51
N VAL A 178 -13.26 -4.88 6.62
CA VAL A 178 -11.94 -4.27 6.92
C VAL A 178 -12.12 -2.82 7.39
N LYS A 179 -12.91 -2.03 6.66
CA LYS A 179 -13.16 -0.62 6.97
C LYS A 179 -13.87 -0.46 8.32
N GLU A 180 -14.90 -1.27 8.56
CA GLU A 180 -15.68 -1.26 9.81
C GLU A 180 -14.81 -1.63 11.00
N ARG A 181 -14.03 -2.71 10.90
CA ARG A 181 -13.12 -3.15 11.96
C ARG A 181 -12.10 -2.08 12.34
N ILE A 182 -11.50 -1.41 11.37
CA ILE A 182 -10.55 -0.30 11.64
C ILE A 182 -11.25 0.84 12.37
N LYS A 183 -12.49 1.16 11.96
CA LYS A 183 -13.31 2.19 12.61
C LYS A 183 -13.64 1.84 14.05
N GLU A 184 -14.01 0.59 14.31
CA GLU A 184 -14.30 0.09 15.66
C GLU A 184 -13.05 0.10 16.55
N ALA A 185 -11.90 -0.35 16.03
CA ALA A 185 -10.67 -0.47 16.80
C ALA A 185 -9.99 0.88 17.09
N THR A 186 -10.03 1.82 16.14
CA THR A 186 -9.25 3.07 16.22
C THR A 186 -10.11 4.32 16.35
N GLY A 187 -11.41 4.24 16.09
CA GLY A 187 -12.28 5.40 15.93
C GLY A 187 -12.05 6.19 14.63
N LEU A 188 -11.08 5.79 13.80
CA LEU A 188 -10.73 6.48 12.55
C LEU A 188 -11.40 5.83 11.34
N SER A 189 -11.78 6.64 10.36
CA SER A 189 -12.40 6.16 9.13
C SER A 189 -11.41 6.23 7.98
N ILE A 190 -11.27 5.14 7.23
CA ILE A 190 -10.52 5.09 5.97
C ILE A 190 -11.48 4.96 4.78
N THR A 191 -10.97 5.24 3.58
CA THR A 191 -11.69 4.92 2.33
C THR A 191 -11.88 3.41 2.22
N THR A 192 -12.98 2.97 1.60
CA THR A 192 -13.26 1.53 1.42
C THR A 192 -12.11 0.88 0.63
N PRO A 193 -11.52 -0.23 1.13
CA PRO A 193 -10.45 -0.92 0.44
C PRO A 193 -10.83 -1.42 -0.95
N VAL A 194 -9.84 -1.50 -1.84
CA VAL A 194 -10.01 -2.08 -3.18
C VAL A 194 -9.48 -3.52 -3.20
N CYS A 195 -10.35 -4.46 -3.54
CA CYS A 195 -9.96 -5.86 -3.81
C CYS A 195 -9.38 -5.99 -5.22
N TYR A 196 -8.25 -6.67 -5.38
CA TYR A 196 -7.60 -6.86 -6.68
C TYR A 196 -6.79 -8.16 -6.71
N SER A 197 -6.33 -8.55 -7.89
CA SER A 197 -5.36 -9.63 -8.04
C SER A 197 -4.19 -9.15 -8.88
N ALA A 198 -3.02 -9.02 -8.25
CA ALA A 198 -1.77 -8.77 -8.96
C ALA A 198 -1.41 -9.93 -9.91
N GLU A 199 -1.63 -11.17 -9.48
CA GLU A 199 -1.33 -12.39 -10.27
C GLU A 199 -2.17 -12.46 -11.54
N LYS A 200 -3.46 -12.12 -11.44
CA LYS A 200 -4.40 -12.14 -12.56
C LYS A 200 -4.53 -10.81 -13.28
N LEU A 201 -3.80 -9.78 -12.86
CA LEU A 201 -3.94 -8.40 -13.37
C LEU A 201 -5.38 -7.86 -13.32
N TRP A 202 -6.19 -8.35 -12.37
CA TRP A 202 -7.59 -7.99 -12.25
C TRP A 202 -7.78 -6.79 -11.31
N ASN A 203 -8.62 -5.84 -11.72
CA ASN A 203 -9.02 -4.64 -10.96
C ASN A 203 -7.87 -3.68 -10.58
N LEU A 204 -6.72 -3.79 -11.26
CA LEU A 204 -5.57 -2.89 -11.09
C LEU A 204 -5.89 -1.44 -11.47
N ASP A 205 -6.80 -1.24 -12.42
CA ASP A 205 -7.31 0.07 -12.81
C ASP A 205 -7.98 0.78 -11.63
N LYS A 206 -8.83 0.07 -10.87
CA LYS A 206 -9.44 0.64 -9.66
C LYS A 206 -8.43 0.88 -8.55
N LEU A 207 -7.43 0.02 -8.40
CA LEU A 207 -6.33 0.27 -7.45
C LEU A 207 -5.56 1.55 -7.81
N MET A 208 -5.29 1.77 -9.11
CA MET A 208 -4.64 3.00 -9.58
C MET A 208 -5.51 4.24 -9.37
N ASP A 209 -6.82 4.17 -9.64
CA ASP A 209 -7.74 5.29 -9.32
C ASP A 209 -7.73 5.58 -7.82
N HIS A 210 -7.76 4.53 -7.01
CA HIS A 210 -7.69 4.66 -5.57
C HIS A 210 -6.41 5.36 -5.12
N ILE A 211 -5.24 5.02 -5.69
CA ILE A 211 -3.98 5.74 -5.41
C ILE A 211 -4.08 7.21 -5.86
N ILE A 212 -4.58 7.48 -7.07
CA ILE A 212 -4.73 8.82 -7.63
C ILE A 212 -5.61 9.71 -6.73
N ASP A 213 -6.73 9.18 -6.27
CA ASP A 213 -7.69 9.90 -5.43
C ASP A 213 -7.12 10.25 -4.05
N HIS A 214 -6.11 9.49 -3.59
CA HIS A 214 -5.42 9.75 -2.32
C HIS A 214 -4.20 10.66 -2.46
N ILE A 215 -3.73 10.98 -3.68
CA ILE A 215 -2.63 11.92 -3.84
C ILE A 215 -2.99 13.21 -3.09
N PRO A 216 -2.11 13.72 -2.22
CA PRO A 216 -2.44 14.89 -1.41
C PRO A 216 -2.34 16.18 -2.24
N TYR A 217 -2.94 17.26 -1.76
CA TYR A 217 -2.77 18.60 -2.33
C TYR A 217 -1.52 19.32 -1.82
N GLU A 218 -1.00 18.91 -0.66
CA GLU A 218 0.20 19.46 -0.06
C GLU A 218 1.04 18.35 0.60
N ARG A 219 2.35 18.60 0.74
CA ARG A 219 3.25 17.71 1.49
C ARG A 219 2.84 17.62 2.96
N ARG A 220 3.17 16.50 3.60
CA ARG A 220 2.90 16.33 5.03
C ARG A 220 3.88 17.17 5.85
N LYS A 221 3.42 18.32 6.33
CA LYS A 221 4.21 19.22 7.20
C LYS A 221 4.44 18.59 8.57
N THR A 222 5.62 18.78 9.13
CA THR A 222 5.83 18.55 10.55
C THR A 222 5.07 19.61 11.34
N ARG A 223 4.52 19.24 12.50
CA ARG A 223 3.96 20.26 13.40
C ARG A 223 5.15 21.03 13.97
N ALA A 224 5.14 22.35 13.79
CA ALA A 224 6.05 23.27 14.46
C ALA A 224 5.86 23.21 15.98
#